data_AF-A0A529NXP6-F1
#
_entry.id   AF-A0A529NXP6-F1
#
_cell.length_a   1.000
_cell.length_b   1.000
_cell.length_c   1.000
_cell.angle_alpha   90.00
_cell.angle_beta   90.00
_cell.angle_gamma   90.00
#
_symmetry.space_group_name_H-M   'P 1'
#
loop_
_entity.id
_entity.type
_entity.pdbx_description
1 polymer ?
#
loop_
_entity_poly.entity_id
_entity_poly.type
_entity_poly.pdbx_seq_one_letter_code
_entity_poly.pdbx_strand_id
1 'polypeptide(L)'
;YRLTKPLSPHRSAEIDGVAIEADDLSFPVLPTPLVIEGAGGLMVPLNRQTRFIDIFEQWRLPVILCARTALGTINHTLLSIEALRARSIPLIGIAFMGEEVADTQRTIVEFGGVPQLGRLPHLGPLTGETLRDAMISGFDLAMIAGGD
;
A
#
# COMPACT_ATOMS: atom_id res chain seq x y z
N TYR A 1 5.42 17.20 -3.52
CA TYR A 1 4.34 17.87 -4.28
C TYR A 1 3.06 17.89 -3.45
N ARG A 2 2.27 18.97 -3.51
CA ARG A 2 0.94 19.05 -2.87
C ARG A 2 -0.03 19.64 -3.88
N LEU A 3 -0.91 18.79 -4.41
CA LEU A 3 -1.84 19.13 -5.49
C LEU A 3 -3.19 19.59 -4.94
N THR A 4 -3.98 20.32 -5.75
CA THR A 4 -5.18 21.02 -5.28
C THR A 4 -6.49 20.26 -5.46
N LYS A 5 -6.53 19.20 -6.29
CA LYS A 5 -7.76 18.46 -6.62
C LYS A 5 -7.75 17.05 -6.04
N PRO A 6 -8.90 16.53 -5.57
CA PRO A 6 -9.04 15.16 -5.08
C PRO A 6 -9.19 14.18 -6.26
N LEU A 7 -8.19 14.14 -7.13
CA LEU A 7 -8.14 13.28 -8.32
C LEU A 7 -6.87 12.43 -8.31
N SER A 8 -6.74 11.52 -9.27
CA SER A 8 -5.48 10.80 -9.47
C SER A 8 -4.32 11.79 -9.71
N PRO A 9 -3.09 11.48 -9.27
CA PRO A 9 -1.97 12.42 -9.26
C PRO A 9 -1.72 13.07 -10.62
N HIS A 10 -1.68 12.28 -11.71
CA HIS A 10 -1.47 12.85 -13.05
C HIS A 10 -2.50 13.93 -13.40
N ARG A 11 -3.77 13.70 -13.05
CA ARG A 11 -4.86 14.60 -13.44
C ARG A 11 -4.87 15.86 -12.59
N SER A 12 -4.58 15.74 -11.29
CA SER A 12 -4.47 16.92 -10.45
C SER A 12 -3.23 17.75 -10.82
N ALA A 13 -2.11 17.11 -11.18
CA ALA A 13 -0.89 17.79 -11.59
C ALA A 13 -1.09 18.58 -12.90
N GLU A 14 -1.75 17.98 -13.90
CA GLU A 14 -2.14 18.66 -15.15
C GLU A 14 -3.00 19.89 -14.90
N ILE A 15 -4.00 19.79 -14.00
CA ILE A 15 -4.89 20.92 -13.67
C ILE A 15 -4.11 22.03 -12.96
N ASP A 16 -3.15 21.67 -12.11
CA ASP A 16 -2.32 22.62 -11.37
C ASP A 16 -1.16 23.18 -12.22
N GLY A 17 -0.99 22.70 -13.47
CA GLY A 17 0.13 23.10 -14.34
C GLY A 17 1.49 22.61 -13.85
N VAL A 18 1.53 21.53 -13.06
CA VAL A 18 2.73 20.94 -12.47
C VAL A 18 3.08 19.66 -13.22
N ALA A 19 4.36 19.48 -13.56
CA ALA A 19 4.90 18.20 -14.00
C ALA A 19 5.54 17.49 -12.80
N ILE A 20 5.30 16.18 -12.70
CA ILE A 20 5.91 15.33 -11.67
C ILE A 20 6.64 14.21 -12.40
N GLU A 21 7.95 14.16 -12.24
CA GLU A 21 8.80 13.10 -12.79
C GLU A 21 9.21 12.12 -11.70
N ALA A 22 9.37 10.84 -12.07
CA ALA A 22 9.73 9.79 -11.13
C ALA A 22 11.07 10.06 -10.43
N ASP A 23 12.04 10.58 -11.19
CA ASP A 23 13.38 10.87 -10.72
C ASP A 23 13.42 12.01 -9.68
N ASP A 24 12.40 12.87 -9.64
CA ASP A 24 12.28 13.91 -8.62
C ASP A 24 11.79 13.35 -7.27
N LEU A 25 11.27 12.12 -7.24
CA LEU A 25 10.77 11.45 -6.04
C LEU A 25 11.88 10.67 -5.32
N SER A 26 12.96 11.36 -4.98
CA SER A 26 13.95 10.80 -4.06
C SER A 26 13.41 10.74 -2.63
N PHE A 27 13.87 9.77 -1.84
CA PHE A 27 13.53 9.64 -0.43
C PHE A 27 14.75 9.94 0.46
N PRO A 28 14.55 10.55 1.64
CA PRO A 28 15.64 10.91 2.53
C PRO A 28 16.23 9.68 3.24
N VAL A 29 17.54 9.70 3.51
CA VAL A 29 18.16 8.78 4.47
C VAL A 29 17.93 9.33 5.87
N LEU A 30 17.15 8.60 6.66
CA LEU A 30 16.80 8.99 8.03
C LEU A 30 17.38 7.98 9.03
N PRO A 31 17.73 8.40 10.25
CA PRO A 31 18.15 7.49 11.32
C PRO A 31 16.97 6.70 11.93
N THR A 32 15.73 7.03 11.53
CA THR A 32 14.49 6.40 11.97
C THR A 32 13.84 5.64 10.82
N PRO A 33 12.99 4.63 11.10
CA PRO A 33 12.20 3.97 10.06
C PRO A 33 11.42 4.99 9.20
N LEU A 34 11.48 4.80 7.88
CA LEU A 34 10.75 5.60 6.91
C LEU A 34 9.60 4.78 6.33
N VAL A 35 8.38 5.28 6.48
CA VAL A 35 7.19 4.74 5.81
C VAL A 35 6.82 5.68 4.67
N ILE A 36 6.71 5.14 3.46
CA ILE A 36 6.31 5.89 2.26
C ILE A 36 4.93 5.39 1.83
N GLU A 37 3.94 6.29 1.80
CA GLU A 37 2.61 6.01 1.28
C GLU A 37 2.52 6.49 -0.18
N GLY A 38 2.16 5.59 -1.08
CA GLY A 38 1.81 5.95 -2.46
C GLY A 38 0.45 6.65 -2.55
N ALA A 39 0.10 7.15 -3.73
CA ALA A 39 -1.21 7.77 -3.94
C ALA A 39 -2.13 6.86 -4.77
N GLY A 40 -3.08 6.20 -4.11
CA GLY A 40 -4.03 5.26 -4.73
C GLY A 40 -3.45 3.85 -4.88
N GLY A 41 -3.80 3.15 -5.97
CA GLY A 41 -3.34 1.79 -6.24
C GLY A 41 -2.04 1.74 -7.05
N LEU A 42 -1.46 0.53 -7.16
CA LEU A 42 -0.20 0.27 -7.88
C LEU A 42 -0.18 0.83 -9.31
N MET A 43 -1.27 0.65 -10.04
CA MET A 43 -1.38 1.04 -11.46
C MET A 43 -1.83 2.50 -11.64
N VAL A 44 -1.95 3.28 -10.56
CA VAL A 44 -2.34 4.69 -10.67
C VAL A 44 -1.22 5.46 -11.38
N PRO A 45 -1.56 6.27 -12.41
CA PRO A 45 -0.60 7.11 -13.10
C PRO A 45 -0.12 8.26 -12.21
N LEU A 46 1.20 8.38 -12.07
CA LEU A 46 1.88 9.58 -11.58
C LEU A 46 1.80 10.68 -12.64
N ASN A 47 2.14 10.32 -13.88
CA ASN A 47 2.06 11.14 -15.08
C ASN A 47 1.58 10.28 -16.27
N ARG A 48 1.71 10.77 -17.51
CA ARG A 48 1.21 10.06 -18.71
C ARG A 48 2.08 8.88 -19.15
N GLN A 49 3.24 8.69 -18.53
CA GLN A 49 4.24 7.69 -18.90
C GLN A 49 4.56 6.74 -17.74
N THR A 50 4.35 7.19 -16.50
CA THR A 50 4.80 6.51 -15.29
C THR A 50 3.63 6.24 -14.33
N ARG A 51 3.58 5.02 -13.78
CA ARG A 51 2.65 4.62 -12.72
C ARG A 51 3.40 4.45 -11.40
N PHE A 52 2.68 4.42 -10.28
CA PHE A 52 3.29 4.18 -8.97
C PHE A 52 4.07 2.87 -8.87
N ILE A 53 3.60 1.80 -9.51
CA ILE A 53 4.32 0.53 -9.52
C ILE A 53 5.69 0.63 -10.20
N ASP A 54 5.85 1.53 -11.17
CA ASP A 54 7.12 1.74 -11.87
C ASP A 54 8.10 2.49 -10.93
N ILE A 55 7.59 3.39 -10.08
CA ILE A 55 8.38 4.05 -9.00
C ILE A 55 8.83 3.01 -7.96
N PHE A 56 7.94 2.12 -7.53
CA PHE A 56 8.27 1.09 -6.54
C PHE A 56 9.31 0.10 -7.08
N GLU A 57 9.25 -0.23 -8.37
CA GLU A 57 10.29 -1.01 -9.06
C GLU A 57 11.64 -0.28 -9.07
N GLN A 58 11.65 1.03 -9.33
CA GLN A 58 12.87 1.84 -9.30
C GLN A 58 13.49 1.91 -7.89
N TRP A 59 12.66 2.12 -6.86
CA TRP A 59 13.12 2.20 -5.48
C TRP A 59 13.56 0.86 -4.89
N ARG A 60 12.99 -0.26 -5.36
CA ARG A 60 13.22 -1.62 -4.84
C ARG A 60 13.03 -1.76 -3.33
N LEU A 61 12.21 -0.89 -2.75
CA LEU A 61 11.85 -0.96 -1.34
C LEU A 61 10.78 -2.04 -1.14
N PRO A 62 10.78 -2.71 0.02
CA PRO A 62 9.76 -3.69 0.33
C PRO A 62 8.39 -3.02 0.53
N VAL A 63 7.34 -3.63 -0.02
CA VAL A 63 5.97 -3.10 -0.04
C VAL A 63 5.10 -3.86 0.97
N ILE A 64 4.19 -3.13 1.62
CA ILE A 64 3.02 -3.69 2.31
C ILE A 64 1.80 -3.41 1.43
N LEU A 65 1.05 -4.46 1.07
CA LEU A 65 -0.14 -4.30 0.25
C LEU A 65 -1.39 -4.16 1.13
N CYS A 66 -2.05 -3.01 1.07
CA CYS A 66 -3.31 -2.78 1.78
C CYS A 66 -4.51 -3.27 0.95
N ALA A 67 -5.29 -4.20 1.49
CA ALA A 67 -6.46 -4.79 0.84
C ALA A 67 -7.73 -4.61 1.68
N ARG A 68 -8.87 -4.30 1.04
CA ARG A 68 -10.17 -4.28 1.72
C ARG A 68 -10.69 -5.71 1.91
N THR A 69 -11.68 -5.92 2.77
CA THR A 69 -12.35 -7.23 2.96
C THR A 69 -13.67 -7.38 2.19
N ALA A 70 -13.98 -6.47 1.26
CA ALA A 70 -15.23 -6.45 0.51
C ALA A 70 -15.22 -7.33 -0.76
N LEU A 71 -16.41 -7.57 -1.33
CA LEU A 71 -16.58 -8.34 -2.58
C LEU A 71 -15.66 -7.81 -3.70
N GLY A 72 -15.02 -8.74 -4.43
CA GLY A 72 -14.04 -8.45 -5.48
C GLY A 72 -12.60 -8.30 -4.97
N THR A 73 -12.37 -8.27 -3.66
CA THR A 73 -11.02 -8.09 -3.11
C THR A 73 -10.07 -9.25 -3.41
N ILE A 74 -10.57 -10.49 -3.56
CA ILE A 74 -9.74 -11.64 -3.95
C ILE A 74 -9.04 -11.34 -5.29
N ASN A 75 -9.83 -11.00 -6.31
CA ASN A 75 -9.30 -10.69 -7.64
C ASN A 75 -8.35 -9.49 -7.61
N HIS A 76 -8.75 -8.37 -6.99
CA HIS A 76 -7.92 -7.17 -6.97
C HIS A 76 -6.60 -7.38 -6.23
N THR A 77 -6.62 -8.08 -5.10
CA THR A 77 -5.42 -8.33 -4.30
C THR A 77 -4.48 -9.30 -5.03
N LEU A 78 -5.00 -10.40 -5.59
CA LEU A 78 -4.17 -11.35 -6.35
C LEU A 78 -3.57 -10.72 -7.61
N LEU A 79 -4.33 -9.93 -8.37
CA LEU A 79 -3.79 -9.17 -9.52
C LEU A 79 -2.70 -8.18 -9.11
N SER A 80 -2.84 -7.57 -7.93
CA SER A 80 -1.84 -6.66 -7.38
C SER A 80 -0.55 -7.39 -6.99
N ILE A 81 -0.67 -8.58 -6.38
CA ILE A 81 0.46 -9.45 -6.05
C ILE A 81 1.21 -9.87 -7.31
N GLU A 82 0.49 -10.33 -8.33
CA GLU A 82 1.09 -10.72 -9.61
C GLU A 82 1.81 -9.53 -10.29
N ALA A 83 1.24 -8.33 -10.23
CA ALA A 83 1.88 -7.13 -10.78
C ALA A 83 3.19 -6.75 -10.05
N LEU A 84 3.24 -6.91 -8.73
CA LEU A 84 4.45 -6.71 -7.92
C LEU A 84 5.52 -7.75 -8.24
N ARG A 85 5.13 -9.03 -8.29
CA ARG A 85 6.01 -10.16 -8.63
C ARG A 85 6.62 -10.04 -10.02
N ALA A 86 5.80 -9.68 -11.01
CA ALA A 86 6.26 -9.50 -12.39
C ALA A 86 7.38 -8.45 -12.52
N ARG A 87 7.48 -7.52 -11.56
CA ARG A 87 8.52 -6.48 -11.47
C ARG A 87 9.58 -6.76 -10.42
N SER A 88 9.57 -7.95 -9.83
CA SER A 88 10.47 -8.34 -8.74
C SER A 88 10.47 -7.35 -7.57
N ILE A 89 9.33 -6.70 -7.30
CA ILE A 89 9.17 -5.79 -6.15
C ILE A 89 8.97 -6.64 -4.89
N PRO A 90 9.79 -6.48 -3.84
CA PRO A 90 9.64 -7.25 -2.62
C PRO A 90 8.29 -6.93 -1.95
N LEU A 91 7.53 -7.95 -1.57
CA LEU A 91 6.26 -7.83 -0.87
C LEU A 91 6.39 -8.47 0.50
N ILE A 92 6.26 -7.67 1.56
CA ILE A 92 6.32 -8.13 2.96
C ILE A 92 5.09 -8.97 3.28
N GLY A 93 3.91 -8.47 2.88
CA GLY A 93 2.64 -9.12 3.16
C GLY A 93 1.45 -8.19 2.96
N ILE A 94 0.29 -8.62 3.46
CA ILE A 94 -0.99 -7.95 3.25
C ILE A 94 -1.54 -7.41 4.56
N ALA A 95 -1.92 -6.14 4.55
CA ALA A 95 -2.68 -5.48 5.61
C ALA A 95 -4.16 -5.40 5.21
N PHE A 96 -5.06 -6.06 5.93
CA PHE A 96 -6.48 -6.01 5.63
C PHE A 96 -7.19 -4.84 6.31
N MET A 97 -8.15 -4.24 5.61
CA MET A 97 -8.95 -3.10 6.10
C MET A 97 -10.44 -3.42 6.02
N GLY A 98 -11.13 -3.27 7.15
CA GLY A 98 -12.58 -3.47 7.28
C GLY A 98 -12.94 -4.67 8.14
N GLU A 99 -14.22 -5.05 8.07
CA GLU A 99 -14.78 -6.18 8.83
C GLU A 99 -14.09 -7.50 8.48
N GLU A 100 -14.05 -8.42 9.43
CA GLU A 100 -13.43 -9.73 9.19
C GLU A 100 -14.24 -10.55 8.20
N VAL A 101 -13.53 -11.08 7.20
CA VAL A 101 -14.07 -12.08 6.26
C VAL A 101 -13.01 -13.18 6.13
N ALA A 102 -12.95 -14.03 7.15
CA ALA A 102 -11.85 -14.97 7.38
C ALA A 102 -11.53 -15.85 6.16
N ASP A 103 -12.55 -16.36 5.47
CA ASP A 103 -12.39 -17.20 4.27
C ASP A 103 -11.75 -16.44 3.10
N THR A 104 -12.17 -15.19 2.87
CA THR A 104 -11.59 -14.32 1.83
C THR A 104 -10.14 -13.98 2.13
N GLN A 105 -9.83 -13.62 3.37
CA GLN A 105 -8.46 -13.32 3.80
C GLN A 105 -7.55 -14.54 3.66
N ARG A 106 -8.00 -15.71 4.12
CA ARG A 106 -7.28 -16.98 3.98
C ARG A 106 -7.03 -17.33 2.52
N THR A 107 -8.07 -17.26 1.68
CA THR A 107 -7.95 -17.52 0.24
C THR A 107 -6.88 -16.64 -0.40
N ILE A 108 -6.85 -15.35 -0.06
CA ILE A 108 -5.85 -14.42 -0.58
C ILE A 108 -4.43 -14.77 -0.11
N VAL A 109 -4.25 -15.13 1.16
CA VAL A 109 -2.94 -15.54 1.71
C VAL A 109 -2.44 -16.82 1.03
N GLU A 110 -3.31 -17.82 0.86
CA GLU A 110 -2.97 -19.12 0.27
C GLU A 110 -2.63 -19.00 -1.21
N PHE A 111 -3.52 -18.42 -2.03
CA PHE A 111 -3.25 -18.23 -3.46
C PHE A 111 -2.16 -17.18 -3.71
N GLY A 112 -2.13 -16.15 -2.87
CA GLY A 112 -1.16 -15.07 -2.96
C GLY A 112 0.21 -15.49 -2.48
N GLY A 113 0.36 -16.57 -1.69
CA GLY A 113 1.64 -17.03 -1.16
C GLY A 113 2.40 -15.95 -0.38
N VAL A 114 1.68 -15.10 0.35
CA VAL A 114 2.21 -13.97 1.12
C VAL A 114 1.52 -13.88 2.47
N PRO A 115 2.23 -13.50 3.55
CA PRO A 115 1.64 -13.52 4.88
C PRO A 115 0.60 -12.42 5.06
N GLN A 116 -0.41 -12.70 5.88
CA GLN A 116 -1.28 -11.67 6.44
C GLN A 116 -0.56 -10.98 7.60
N LEU A 117 -0.28 -9.69 7.45
CA LEU A 117 0.38 -8.88 8.50
C LEU A 117 -0.58 -8.51 9.63
N GLY A 118 -1.86 -8.37 9.30
CA GLY A 118 -2.89 -8.00 10.24
C GLY A 118 -4.17 -7.51 9.58
N ARG A 119 -5.11 -7.10 10.42
CA ARG A 119 -6.38 -6.51 9.99
C ARG A 119 -6.74 -5.32 10.87
N LEU A 120 -7.07 -4.19 10.23
CA LEU A 120 -7.65 -3.04 10.91
C LEU A 120 -9.19 -3.01 10.70
N PRO A 121 -10.01 -3.11 11.76
CA PRO A 121 -11.46 -2.95 11.67
C PRO A 121 -11.84 -1.49 11.40
N HIS A 122 -13.13 -1.25 11.09
CA HIS A 122 -13.65 0.12 11.11
C HIS A 122 -13.72 0.63 12.56
N LEU A 123 -13.13 1.80 12.82
CA LEU A 123 -13.04 2.37 14.16
C LEU A 123 -14.11 3.45 14.36
N GLY A 124 -14.86 3.33 15.44
CA GLY A 124 -15.87 4.30 15.86
C GLY A 124 -15.77 4.57 17.36
N PRO A 125 -15.16 5.69 17.80
CA PRO A 125 -14.55 6.77 17.01
C PRO A 125 -13.14 6.44 16.48
N LEU A 126 -12.74 7.09 15.39
CA LEU A 126 -11.35 7.09 14.93
C LEU A 126 -10.54 8.15 15.68
N THR A 127 -9.80 7.72 16.70
CA THR A 127 -8.86 8.55 17.48
C THR A 127 -7.46 7.94 17.42
N GLY A 128 -6.44 8.72 17.81
CA GLY A 128 -5.07 8.21 17.87
C GLY A 128 -4.90 7.06 18.89
N GLU A 129 -5.72 7.02 19.93
CA GLU A 129 -5.76 5.93 20.91
C GLU A 129 -6.42 4.69 20.32
N THR A 130 -7.63 4.80 19.78
CA THR A 130 -8.34 3.64 19.21
C THR A 130 -7.61 3.04 18.01
N LEU A 131 -6.93 3.87 17.21
CA LEU A 131 -6.07 3.39 16.13
C LEU A 131 -4.85 2.64 16.67
N ARG A 132 -4.18 3.18 17.69
CA ARG A 132 -3.00 2.53 18.29
C ARG A 132 -3.36 1.18 18.88
N ASP A 133 -4.45 1.10 19.64
CA ASP A 133 -4.91 -0.14 20.25
C ASP A 133 -5.31 -1.18 19.19
N ALA A 134 -5.96 -0.74 18.12
CA ALA A 134 -6.31 -1.60 17.00
C ALA A 134 -5.07 -2.10 16.23
N MET A 135 -4.04 -1.26 16.06
CA MET A 135 -2.77 -1.68 15.46
C MET A 135 -2.02 -2.69 16.33
N ILE A 136 -1.94 -2.46 17.65
CA ILE A 136 -1.25 -3.36 18.58
C ILE A 136 -1.96 -4.73 18.66
N SER A 137 -3.29 -4.74 18.67
CA SER A 137 -4.07 -5.98 18.77
C SER A 137 -4.27 -6.70 17.44
N GLY A 138 -4.27 -5.96 16.32
CA GLY A 138 -4.65 -6.48 15.01
C GLY A 138 -3.49 -6.78 14.06
N PHE A 139 -2.26 -6.39 14.39
CA PHE A 139 -1.08 -6.58 13.54
C PHE A 139 0.09 -7.25 14.26
N ASP A 140 0.78 -8.12 13.54
CA ASP A 140 2.08 -8.64 13.96
C ASP A 140 3.20 -7.69 13.49
N LEU A 141 3.63 -6.81 14.40
CA LEU A 141 4.67 -5.83 14.11
C LEU A 141 6.05 -6.47 13.90
N ALA A 142 6.29 -7.68 14.42
CA ALA A 142 7.57 -8.36 14.23
C ALA A 142 7.79 -8.76 12.76
N MET A 143 6.71 -9.05 12.03
CA MET A 143 6.78 -9.32 10.59
C MET A 143 7.05 -8.08 9.74
N ILE A 144 6.79 -6.88 10.27
CA ILE A 144 6.95 -5.60 9.56
C ILE A 144 8.33 -5.00 9.77
N ALA A 145 8.89 -5.15 10.98
CA ALA A 145 10.12 -4.47 11.38
C ALA A 145 11.40 -4.97 10.67
N GLY A 146 11.32 -6.07 9.92
CA GLY A 146 12.52 -6.81 9.51
C GLY A 146 13.14 -7.47 10.74
N GLY A 147 13.27 -8.79 10.73
CA GLY A 147 14.01 -9.49 11.78
C GLY A 147 15.43 -8.94 11.89
N ASP A 148 15.96 -8.96 13.11
CA ASP A 148 17.32 -8.53 13.51
C ASP A 148 18.43 -8.84 12.48
#